data_AF-A0A2D3PUM6-F1
#
_entry.id   AF-A0A2D3PUM6-F1
#
_cell.length_a   1.000
_cell.length_b   1.000
_cell.length_c   1.000
_cell.angle_alpha   90.00
_cell.angle_beta   90.00
_cell.angle_gamma   90.00
#
_symmetry.space_group_name_H-M   'P 1'
#
loop_
_entity.id
_entity.type
_entity.pdbx_description
1 polymer ?
#
loop_
_entity_poly.entity_id
_entity_poly.type
_entity_poly.pdbx_seq_one_letter_code
_entity_poly.pdbx_strand_id
1 'polypeptide(L)'
;MPNIGNCGEIYFVTKDLFPNENNVLGPNAILLKTKIYNIKYFYYYFHIKIFQKQLEKITSNTGQTKFNKTDLKKILVPVPPLEVQDEIVRILDTFTALTAELTAELTARRNQYSWYRDYLLKFENKIEIVKLGSVSNIVRGASPRPISNYITFEEDGINWIKIGDVNLESKYVEKTKEKITQEGAKKSRIVKKGDLILSNSMSFGRPYIVNQEGCIHDGWILISDYQTNYSTDFLYYLLMSNKVQKYMRDNVVSGTVQNLNIDIVKNIEIPLPPLEVQKRIVEVLDNFEKICNDLNIGLPAEIEARQKQYEFYRNILLTFNNEEIYALSKQASKQASKQASKQASPKSN
;
A
#
# COMPACT_ATOMS: atom_id res chain seq x y z
N MET A 1 23.91 15.12 3.95
CA MET A 1 23.04 15.81 2.96
C MET A 1 23.78 15.83 1.62
N PRO A 2 23.30 15.13 0.58
CA PRO A 2 23.88 15.23 -0.76
C PRO A 2 23.79 16.66 -1.30
N ASN A 3 24.84 17.14 -1.97
CA ASN A 3 24.85 18.45 -2.61
C ASN A 3 24.98 18.38 -4.15
N ILE A 4 25.01 17.16 -4.70
CA ILE A 4 24.93 16.86 -6.12
C ILE A 4 24.01 15.64 -6.30
N GLY A 5 23.18 15.62 -7.35
CA GLY A 5 22.20 14.56 -7.61
C GLY A 5 20.96 14.76 -6.75
N ASN A 6 20.81 13.94 -5.71
CA ASN A 6 19.64 13.96 -4.81
C ASN A 6 19.68 15.11 -3.79
N CYS A 7 19.82 16.34 -4.27
CA CYS A 7 19.82 17.53 -3.43
C CYS A 7 18.47 17.65 -2.70
N GLY A 8 18.52 17.87 -1.38
CA GLY A 8 17.32 17.94 -0.53
C GLY A 8 17.14 16.74 0.39
N GLU A 9 17.78 15.60 0.11
CA GLU A 9 17.74 14.46 1.02
C GLU A 9 18.58 14.70 2.29
N ILE A 10 17.98 14.47 3.45
CA ILE A 10 18.62 14.66 4.76
C ILE A 10 18.67 13.34 5.49
N TYR A 11 19.88 12.93 5.85
CA TYR A 11 20.17 11.68 6.54
C TYR A 11 20.72 11.96 7.93
N PHE A 12 20.20 11.23 8.92
CA PHE A 12 20.79 11.12 10.25
C PHE A 12 21.53 9.80 10.32
N VAL A 13 22.83 9.84 10.59
CA VAL A 13 23.65 8.62 10.58
C VAL A 13 24.13 8.30 11.98
N THR A 14 23.84 7.09 12.43
CA THR A 14 24.28 6.52 13.70
C THR A 14 25.40 5.51 13.47
N LYS A 15 26.22 5.25 14.49
CA LYS A 15 27.44 4.42 14.34
C LYS A 15 27.15 3.00 13.89
N ASP A 16 26.02 2.46 14.32
CA ASP A 16 25.50 1.13 13.98
C ASP A 16 25.19 0.95 12.48
N LEU A 17 25.02 2.04 11.72
CA LEU A 17 24.77 1.98 10.28
C LEU A 17 26.04 1.84 9.44
N PHE A 18 27.22 1.93 10.05
CA PHE A 18 28.48 1.86 9.31
C PHE A 18 29.14 0.49 9.43
N PRO A 19 29.62 -0.08 8.31
CA PRO A 19 30.26 -1.40 8.31
C PRO A 19 31.66 -1.40 8.97
N ASN A 20 32.28 -0.22 9.12
CA ASN A 20 33.64 -0.07 9.62
C ASN A 20 33.72 0.99 10.74
N GLU A 21 34.76 0.92 11.58
CA GLU A 21 35.00 1.91 12.64
C GLU A 21 35.33 3.30 12.09
N ASN A 22 36.05 3.36 10.96
CA ASN A 22 36.46 4.61 10.30
C ASN A 22 35.82 4.70 8.91
N ASN A 23 35.01 5.75 8.70
CA ASN A 23 34.33 5.99 7.42
C ASN A 23 34.65 7.39 6.92
N VAL A 24 34.75 7.54 5.60
CA VAL A 24 35.01 8.83 4.94
C VAL A 24 33.75 9.29 4.22
N LEU A 25 33.44 10.58 4.32
CA LEU A 25 32.32 11.17 3.59
C LEU A 25 32.70 11.39 2.13
N GLY A 26 31.88 10.91 1.20
CA GLY A 26 32.07 11.15 -0.23
C GLY A 26 32.02 12.65 -0.58
N PRO A 27 32.62 13.06 -1.72
CA PRO A 27 32.81 14.47 -2.09
C PRO A 27 31.49 15.21 -2.41
N ASN A 28 30.43 14.46 -2.72
CA ASN A 28 29.12 15.00 -3.10
C ASN A 28 28.11 15.02 -1.94
N ALA A 29 28.62 14.98 -0.71
CA ALA A 29 27.82 15.09 0.49
C ALA A 29 28.40 16.12 1.46
N ILE A 30 27.50 16.80 2.16
CA ILE A 30 27.79 17.75 3.22
C ILE A 30 27.44 17.12 4.56
N LEU A 31 28.41 17.17 5.47
CA LEU A 31 28.29 16.75 6.85
C LEU A 31 28.12 17.97 7.74
N LEU A 32 26.99 18.05 8.42
CA LEU A 32 26.73 19.02 9.47
C LEU A 32 27.24 18.46 10.81
N LYS A 33 28.01 19.26 11.53
CA LYS A 33 28.45 18.95 12.91
C LYS A 33 28.22 20.17 13.77
N THR A 34 27.78 19.94 15.00
CA THR A 34 27.66 20.97 16.03
C THR A 34 28.14 20.39 17.36
N LYS A 35 28.69 21.25 18.22
CA LYS A 35 29.07 20.91 19.61
C LYS A 35 28.16 21.55 20.65
N ILE A 36 27.32 22.51 20.24
CA ILE A 36 26.59 23.42 21.13
C ILE A 36 25.08 23.34 20.96
N TYR A 37 24.61 22.60 19.95
CA TYR A 37 23.20 22.47 19.60
C TYR A 37 22.83 20.99 19.44
N ASN A 38 21.55 20.67 19.56
CA ASN A 38 21.08 19.31 19.31
C ASN A 38 21.07 19.04 17.80
N ILE A 39 21.91 18.12 17.34
CA ILE A 39 22.03 17.82 15.90
C ILE A 39 20.73 17.22 15.31
N LYS A 40 19.94 16.49 16.11
CA LYS A 40 18.65 15.94 15.67
C LYS A 40 17.61 17.03 15.40
N TYR A 41 17.69 18.17 16.08
CA TYR A 41 16.81 19.30 15.79
C TYR A 41 16.99 19.77 14.34
N PHE A 42 18.23 19.93 13.88
CA PHE A 42 18.51 20.29 12.48
C PHE A 42 18.09 19.20 11.49
N TYR A 43 18.23 17.93 11.88
CA TYR A 43 17.70 16.83 11.07
C TYR A 43 16.20 17.00 10.82
N TYR A 44 15.40 17.21 11.86
CA TYR A 44 13.97 17.42 11.69
C TYR A 44 13.63 18.73 10.97
N TYR A 45 14.32 19.83 11.31
CA TYR A 45 14.09 21.14 10.68
C TYR A 45 14.38 21.09 9.18
N PHE A 46 15.43 20.40 8.73
CA PHE A 46 15.76 20.33 7.32
C PHE A 46 14.76 19.51 6.50
N HIS A 47 13.93 18.66 7.13
CA HIS A 47 12.86 17.94 6.45
C HIS A 47 11.60 18.79 6.20
N ILE A 48 11.47 19.97 6.83
CA ILE A 48 10.25 20.77 6.66
C ILE A 48 10.25 21.54 5.33
N LYS A 49 9.05 21.78 4.80
CA LYS A 49 8.85 22.47 3.51
C LYS A 49 9.52 23.84 3.43
N ILE A 50 9.61 24.56 4.55
CA ILE A 50 10.23 25.90 4.58
C ILE A 50 11.72 25.80 4.23
N PHE A 51 12.46 24.92 4.90
CA PHE A 51 13.88 24.73 4.61
C PHE A 51 14.10 24.17 3.20
N GLN A 52 13.30 23.17 2.79
CA GLN A 52 13.39 22.59 1.45
C GLN A 52 13.19 23.66 0.35
N LYS A 53 12.21 24.56 0.51
CA LYS A 53 12.04 25.72 -0.40
C LYS A 53 13.21 26.69 -0.40
N GLN A 54 13.88 26.91 0.73
CA GLN A 54 15.09 27.74 0.78
C GLN A 54 16.25 27.05 0.07
N LEU A 55 16.36 25.74 0.20
CA LEU A 55 17.39 24.93 -0.46
C LEU A 55 17.17 24.87 -1.98
N GLU A 56 15.93 24.71 -2.43
CA GLU A 56 15.56 24.73 -3.85
C GLU A 56 16.00 26.03 -4.54
N LYS A 57 15.86 27.19 -3.86
CA LYS A 57 16.27 28.50 -4.41
C LYS A 57 17.76 28.63 -4.70
N ILE A 58 18.60 27.86 -4.00
CA ILE A 58 20.06 27.87 -4.20
C ILE A 58 20.54 26.66 -5.01
N THR A 59 19.62 25.78 -5.42
CA THR A 59 19.93 24.57 -6.17
C THR A 59 19.81 24.86 -7.67
N SER A 60 20.88 24.60 -8.41
CA SER A 60 20.87 24.66 -9.87
C SER A 60 20.39 23.34 -10.44
N ASN A 61 19.41 23.40 -11.35
CA ASN A 61 18.86 22.24 -12.07
C ASN A 61 19.34 22.15 -13.53
N THR A 62 20.29 22.99 -13.95
CA THR A 62 20.86 22.92 -15.29
C THR A 62 21.91 21.80 -15.36
N GLY A 63 21.57 20.71 -16.06
CA GLY A 63 22.40 19.51 -16.13
C GLY A 63 22.25 18.64 -14.89
N GLN A 64 23.30 18.55 -14.06
CA GLN A 64 23.27 17.79 -12.81
C GLN A 64 22.82 18.70 -11.65
N THR A 65 21.74 18.33 -10.97
CA THR A 65 21.22 19.04 -9.80
C THR A 65 22.32 19.22 -8.75
N LYS A 66 22.59 20.46 -8.34
CA LYS A 66 23.63 20.76 -7.35
C LYS A 66 23.42 22.08 -6.63
N PHE A 67 23.96 22.18 -5.42
CA PHE A 67 24.17 23.45 -4.72
C PHE A 67 25.56 23.46 -4.08
N ASN A 68 26.09 24.66 -3.85
CA ASN A 68 27.41 24.83 -3.24
C ASN A 68 27.31 25.15 -1.74
N LYS A 69 28.39 24.88 -1.00
CA LYS A 69 28.48 25.11 0.44
C LYS A 69 28.40 26.60 0.81
N THR A 70 28.86 27.49 -0.06
CA THR A 70 28.87 28.94 0.19
C THR A 70 27.45 29.48 0.24
N ASP A 71 26.57 29.05 -0.66
CA ASP A 71 25.17 29.46 -0.69
C ASP A 71 24.35 28.77 0.41
N LEU A 72 24.65 27.50 0.71
CA LEU A 72 24.03 26.82 1.87
C LEU A 72 24.28 27.58 3.17
N LYS A 73 25.50 28.10 3.39
CA LYS A 73 25.85 28.89 4.58
C LYS A 73 25.06 30.19 4.72
N LYS A 74 24.44 30.69 3.63
CA LYS A 74 23.62 31.90 3.64
C LYS A 74 22.18 31.62 4.08
N ILE A 75 21.75 30.36 4.11
CA ILE A 75 20.41 30.00 4.59
C ILE A 75 20.36 30.20 6.10
N LEU A 76 19.48 31.10 6.54
CA LEU A 76 19.20 31.32 7.95
C LEU A 76 18.27 30.23 8.47
N VAL A 77 18.62 29.67 9.62
CA VAL A 77 17.85 28.63 10.31
C VAL A 77 17.53 29.12 11.72
N PRO A 78 16.31 28.86 12.25
CA PRO A 78 15.99 29.16 13.62
C PRO A 78 16.81 28.24 14.54
N VAL A 79 17.31 28.81 15.64
CA VAL A 79 18.06 28.05 16.64
C VAL A 79 17.52 28.46 18.02
N PRO A 80 16.46 27.80 18.50
CA PRO A 80 15.92 28.08 19.83
C PRO A 80 16.91 27.63 20.92
N PRO A 81 16.68 27.97 22.20
CA PRO A 81 17.50 27.48 23.32
C PRO A 81 17.64 25.96 23.31
N LEU A 82 18.76 25.43 23.80
CA LEU A 82 19.06 23.99 23.75
C LEU A 82 17.96 23.15 24.39
N GLU A 83 17.43 23.56 25.54
CA GLU A 83 16.32 22.88 26.21
C GLU A 83 15.06 22.76 25.33
N VAL A 84 14.77 23.81 24.55
CA VAL A 84 13.65 23.81 23.61
C VAL A 84 13.94 22.89 22.42
N GLN A 85 15.19 22.86 21.93
CA GLN A 85 15.59 21.91 20.88
C GLN A 85 15.42 20.46 21.35
N ASP A 86 15.87 20.15 22.56
CA ASP A 86 15.79 18.82 23.15
C ASP A 86 14.33 18.38 23.34
N GLU A 87 13.46 19.28 23.79
CA GLU A 87 12.04 18.97 23.95
C GLU A 87 11.33 18.74 22.60
N ILE A 88 11.66 19.54 21.57
CA ILE A 88 11.16 19.32 20.21
C ILE A 88 11.60 17.95 19.71
N VAL A 89 12.89 17.63 19.86
CA VAL A 89 13.46 16.34 19.44
C VAL A 89 12.77 15.18 20.18
N ARG A 90 12.57 15.30 21.50
CA ARG A 90 11.89 14.27 22.30
C ARG A 90 10.48 13.98 21.78
N ILE A 91 9.71 15.02 21.48
CA ILE A 91 8.34 14.87 20.94
C ILE A 91 8.37 14.19 19.56
N LEU A 92 9.26 14.62 18.66
CA LEU A 92 9.34 14.10 17.29
C LEU A 92 9.90 12.66 17.24
N ASP A 93 10.89 12.34 18.08
CA ASP A 93 11.40 10.98 18.26
C ASP A 93 10.27 10.05 18.76
N THR A 94 9.45 10.52 19.72
CA THR A 94 8.32 9.74 20.26
C THR A 94 7.30 9.40 19.16
N PHE A 95 6.90 10.37 18.33
CA PHE A 95 6.00 10.11 17.20
C PHE A 95 6.59 9.16 16.16
N THR A 96 7.89 9.30 15.89
CA THR A 96 8.60 8.44 14.95
C THR A 96 8.63 6.99 15.45
N ALA A 97 8.91 6.78 16.73
CA ALA A 97 8.92 5.46 17.36
C ALA A 97 7.54 4.78 17.34
N LEU A 98 6.47 5.50 17.72
CA LEU A 98 5.11 4.98 17.69
C LEU A 98 4.67 4.58 16.27
N THR A 99 5.04 5.38 15.27
CA THR A 99 4.72 5.06 13.86
C THR A 99 5.45 3.80 13.39
N ALA A 100 6.71 3.63 13.79
CA ALA A 100 7.50 2.44 13.48
C ALA A 100 6.93 1.19 14.16
N GLU A 101 6.57 1.27 15.44
CA GLU A 101 5.94 0.16 16.18
C GLU A 101 4.62 -0.27 15.53
N LEU A 102 3.76 0.69 15.17
CA LEU A 102 2.48 0.40 14.55
C LEU A 102 2.62 -0.21 13.14
N THR A 103 3.63 0.20 12.39
CA THR A 103 3.96 -0.37 11.07
C THR A 103 4.50 -1.80 11.21
N ALA A 104 5.31 -2.06 12.23
CA ALA A 104 5.79 -3.40 12.56
C ALA A 104 4.63 -4.31 13.00
N GLU A 105 3.72 -3.83 13.85
CA GLU A 105 2.51 -4.56 14.26
C GLU A 105 1.62 -4.87 13.05
N LEU A 106 1.37 -3.90 12.15
CA LEU A 106 0.59 -4.15 10.94
C LEU A 106 1.20 -5.26 10.08
N THR A 107 2.53 -5.26 9.95
CA THR A 107 3.26 -6.29 9.20
C THR A 107 3.16 -7.65 9.88
N ALA A 108 3.32 -7.72 11.20
CA ALA A 108 3.15 -8.93 11.99
C ALA A 108 1.72 -9.49 11.87
N ARG A 109 0.70 -8.63 11.91
CA ARG A 109 -0.71 -9.00 11.72
C ARG A 109 -1.01 -9.50 10.33
N ARG A 110 -0.48 -8.86 9.28
CA ARG A 110 -0.62 -9.33 7.89
C ARG A 110 0.01 -10.71 7.70
N ASN A 111 1.18 -10.95 8.29
CA ASN A 111 1.85 -12.26 8.27
C ASN A 111 1.04 -13.31 9.03
N GLN A 112 0.56 -12.98 10.22
CA GLN A 112 -0.30 -13.84 11.03
C GLN A 112 -1.58 -14.21 10.29
N TYR A 113 -2.22 -13.24 9.64
CA TYR A 113 -3.41 -13.45 8.83
C TYR A 113 -3.13 -14.39 7.65
N SER A 114 -2.05 -14.15 6.89
CA SER A 114 -1.65 -15.02 5.77
C SER A 114 -1.48 -16.47 6.21
N TRP A 115 -0.86 -16.67 7.39
CA TRP A 115 -0.71 -17.98 8.00
C TRP A 115 -2.05 -18.62 8.37
N TYR A 116 -2.94 -17.90 9.09
CA TYR A 116 -4.26 -18.43 9.47
C TYR A 116 -5.14 -18.73 8.27
N ARG A 117 -5.11 -17.89 7.24
CA ARG A 117 -5.82 -18.12 5.97
C ARG A 117 -5.38 -19.44 5.35
N ASP A 118 -4.08 -19.65 5.19
CA ASP A 118 -3.58 -20.89 4.60
C ASP A 118 -3.88 -22.11 5.49
N TYR A 119 -3.81 -21.95 6.82
CA TYR A 119 -4.16 -22.99 7.78
C TYR A 119 -5.63 -23.39 7.68
N LEU A 120 -6.55 -22.42 7.65
CA LEU A 120 -8.00 -22.66 7.55
C LEU A 120 -8.41 -23.26 6.20
N LEU A 121 -7.65 -22.99 5.14
CA LEU A 121 -7.87 -23.54 3.81
C LEU A 121 -7.14 -24.88 3.60
N LYS A 122 -6.40 -25.37 4.60
CA LYS A 122 -5.74 -26.68 4.56
C LYS A 122 -6.70 -27.75 5.06
N PHE A 123 -7.17 -28.57 4.12
CA PHE A 123 -7.97 -29.75 4.44
C PHE A 123 -7.07 -30.98 4.36
N GLU A 124 -6.71 -31.56 5.51
CA GLU A 124 -5.77 -32.70 5.64
C GLU A 124 -6.35 -34.01 5.09
N ASN A 125 -6.60 -34.07 3.78
CA ASN A 125 -7.13 -35.23 3.04
C ASN A 125 -8.53 -35.70 3.47
N LYS A 126 -9.30 -34.84 4.15
CA LYS A 126 -10.68 -35.14 4.61
C LYS A 126 -11.77 -34.71 3.63
N ILE A 127 -11.39 -34.03 2.57
CA ILE A 127 -12.30 -33.35 1.64
C ILE A 127 -11.86 -33.66 0.22
N GLU A 128 -12.84 -33.77 -0.67
CA GLU A 128 -12.63 -33.94 -2.10
C GLU A 128 -11.79 -32.80 -2.67
N ILE A 129 -10.79 -33.16 -3.49
CA ILE A 129 -9.99 -32.19 -4.24
C ILE A 129 -10.40 -32.27 -5.70
N VAL A 130 -10.76 -31.14 -6.28
CA VAL A 130 -11.22 -31.04 -7.68
C VAL A 130 -10.34 -30.07 -8.45
N LYS A 131 -10.29 -30.25 -9.78
CA LYS A 131 -9.70 -29.25 -10.67
C LYS A 131 -10.66 -28.07 -10.82
N LEU A 132 -10.19 -26.83 -10.68
CA LEU A 132 -11.03 -25.65 -10.79
C LEU A 132 -11.81 -25.61 -12.12
N GLY A 133 -11.21 -26.02 -13.23
CA GLY A 133 -11.88 -26.08 -14.53
C GLY A 133 -12.98 -27.14 -14.67
N SER A 134 -13.09 -28.09 -13.72
CA SER A 134 -14.19 -29.08 -13.71
C SER A 134 -15.46 -28.58 -13.03
N VAL A 135 -15.35 -27.49 -12.26
CA VAL A 135 -16.41 -26.93 -11.41
C VAL A 135 -16.65 -25.46 -11.70
N SER A 136 -16.05 -24.92 -12.76
CA SER A 136 -16.19 -23.53 -13.18
C SER A 136 -15.93 -23.39 -14.69
N ASN A 137 -16.48 -22.34 -15.28
CA ASN A 137 -16.13 -21.91 -16.62
C ASN A 137 -14.95 -20.94 -16.56
N ILE A 138 -13.87 -21.24 -17.28
CA ILE A 138 -12.64 -20.45 -17.28
C ILE A 138 -12.28 -20.03 -18.70
N VAL A 139 -12.32 -18.73 -18.95
CA VAL A 139 -12.07 -18.17 -20.28
C VAL A 139 -11.20 -16.92 -20.19
N ARG A 140 -10.43 -16.64 -21.24
CA ARG A 140 -9.69 -15.39 -21.36
C ARG A 140 -10.64 -14.23 -21.66
N GLY A 141 -10.32 -13.06 -21.12
CA GLY A 141 -10.92 -11.80 -21.54
C GLY A 141 -10.65 -11.50 -23.02
N ALA A 142 -11.37 -10.55 -23.57
CA ALA A 142 -11.29 -10.22 -24.99
C ALA A 142 -11.46 -8.71 -25.19
N SER A 143 -10.62 -8.12 -26.03
CA SER A 143 -10.70 -6.71 -26.38
C SER A 143 -11.19 -6.57 -27.82
N PRO A 144 -12.17 -5.70 -28.10
CA PRO A 144 -12.54 -5.41 -29.48
C PRO A 144 -11.35 -4.75 -30.20
N ARG A 145 -11.08 -5.12 -31.45
CA ARG A 145 -9.93 -4.59 -32.22
C ARG A 145 -10.40 -3.92 -33.51
N PRO A 146 -9.83 -2.75 -33.87
CA PRO A 146 -8.97 -1.88 -33.05
C PRO A 146 -9.75 -1.27 -31.87
N ILE A 147 -9.16 -1.24 -30.67
CA ILE A 147 -9.85 -0.81 -29.43
C ILE A 147 -10.43 0.60 -29.56
N SER A 148 -9.65 1.52 -30.14
CA SER A 148 -10.02 2.93 -30.32
C SER A 148 -11.37 3.14 -31.00
N ASN A 149 -11.77 2.22 -31.89
CA ASN A 149 -13.01 2.35 -32.65
C ASN A 149 -14.26 2.02 -31.82
N TYR A 150 -14.07 1.46 -30.62
CA TYR A 150 -15.16 0.99 -29.78
C TYR A 150 -15.24 1.71 -28.44
N ILE A 151 -14.31 2.62 -28.13
CA ILE A 151 -14.38 3.44 -26.91
C ILE A 151 -15.54 4.44 -27.04
N THR A 152 -16.30 4.60 -25.96
CA THR A 152 -17.43 5.53 -25.91
C THR A 152 -17.52 6.24 -24.55
N PHE A 153 -18.15 7.41 -24.55
CA PHE A 153 -18.49 8.18 -23.36
C PHE A 153 -20.00 8.29 -23.13
N GLU A 154 -20.80 7.65 -23.98
CA GLU A 154 -22.25 7.63 -23.86
C GLU A 154 -22.71 6.95 -22.56
N GLU A 155 -23.85 7.40 -22.03
CA GLU A 155 -24.40 6.87 -20.78
C GLU A 155 -24.73 5.38 -20.87
N ASP A 156 -25.22 4.92 -22.02
CA ASP A 156 -25.59 3.53 -22.31
C ASP A 156 -24.40 2.63 -22.72
N GLY A 157 -23.18 3.17 -22.72
CA GLY A 157 -21.96 2.40 -22.96
C GLY A 157 -21.72 1.35 -21.88
N ILE A 158 -21.12 0.22 -22.27
CA ILE A 158 -20.82 -0.89 -21.38
C ILE A 158 -19.46 -0.67 -20.72
N ASN A 159 -19.40 -0.78 -19.39
CA ASN A 159 -18.16 -0.62 -18.63
C ASN A 159 -17.05 -1.55 -19.14
N TRP A 160 -15.84 -1.01 -19.32
CA TRP A 160 -14.70 -1.79 -19.80
C TRP A 160 -13.63 -1.90 -18.72
N ILE A 161 -13.53 -3.09 -18.13
CA ILE A 161 -12.72 -3.37 -16.95
C ILE A 161 -11.29 -3.71 -17.38
N LYS A 162 -10.33 -2.86 -17.01
CA LYS A 162 -8.88 -3.04 -17.24
C LYS A 162 -8.13 -3.28 -15.93
N ILE A 163 -6.98 -3.95 -16.02
CA ILE A 163 -6.10 -4.18 -14.85
C ILE A 163 -5.74 -2.87 -14.14
N GLY A 164 -5.43 -1.82 -14.90
CA GLY A 164 -5.07 -0.50 -14.34
C GLY A 164 -6.21 0.29 -13.68
N ASP A 165 -7.43 -0.25 -13.66
CA ASP A 165 -8.57 0.37 -12.98
C ASP A 165 -8.75 -0.14 -11.55
N VAL A 166 -8.08 -1.25 -11.19
CA VAL A 166 -8.30 -1.96 -9.92
C VAL A 166 -7.13 -1.74 -8.96
N ASN A 167 -7.43 -1.33 -7.73
CA ASN A 167 -6.44 -1.20 -6.66
C ASN A 167 -5.94 -2.59 -6.23
N LEU A 168 -4.62 -2.75 -6.10
CA LEU A 168 -3.96 -3.98 -5.64
C LEU A 168 -4.45 -4.45 -4.27
N GLU A 169 -4.87 -3.55 -3.38
CA GLU A 169 -5.38 -3.95 -2.06
C GLU A 169 -6.90 -4.25 -2.07
N SER A 170 -7.61 -3.96 -3.17
CA SER A 170 -9.05 -4.19 -3.24
C SER A 170 -9.38 -5.68 -3.39
N LYS A 171 -10.47 -6.10 -2.75
CA LYS A 171 -11.15 -7.40 -2.98
C LYS A 171 -12.13 -7.32 -4.17
N TYR A 172 -12.68 -6.14 -4.45
CA TYR A 172 -13.74 -5.92 -5.43
C TYR A 172 -13.33 -4.99 -6.58
N VAL A 173 -13.90 -5.24 -7.76
CA VAL A 173 -13.89 -4.30 -8.89
C VAL A 173 -15.17 -3.46 -8.81
N GLU A 174 -15.03 -2.18 -8.49
CA GLU A 174 -16.16 -1.28 -8.26
C GLU A 174 -16.31 -0.18 -9.31
N LYS A 175 -15.21 0.22 -9.95
CA LYS A 175 -15.17 1.35 -10.88
C LYS A 175 -14.31 1.03 -12.10
N THR A 176 -14.72 1.58 -13.23
CA THR A 176 -14.00 1.53 -14.50
C THR A 176 -13.82 2.93 -15.05
N LYS A 177 -12.72 3.18 -15.76
CA LYS A 177 -12.43 4.51 -16.33
C LYS A 177 -13.07 4.73 -17.69
N GLU A 178 -13.29 3.64 -18.44
CA GLU A 178 -13.75 3.69 -19.82
C GLU A 178 -14.94 2.76 -20.04
N LYS A 179 -15.71 3.08 -21.09
CA LYS A 179 -16.79 2.26 -21.60
C LYS A 179 -16.51 1.89 -23.06
N ILE A 180 -17.11 0.79 -23.51
CA ILE A 180 -17.15 0.38 -24.92
C ILE A 180 -18.58 0.39 -25.45
N THR A 181 -18.72 0.57 -26.76
CA THR A 181 -20.01 0.50 -27.46
C THR A 181 -20.60 -0.92 -27.38
N GLN A 182 -21.91 -1.03 -27.64
CA GLN A 182 -22.62 -2.30 -27.72
C GLN A 182 -21.99 -3.26 -28.75
N GLU A 183 -21.58 -2.75 -29.90
CA GLU A 183 -20.85 -3.53 -30.92
C GLU A 183 -19.46 -3.99 -30.44
N GLY A 184 -18.80 -3.18 -29.61
CA GLY A 184 -17.55 -3.55 -28.95
C GLY A 184 -17.74 -4.69 -27.95
N ALA A 185 -18.83 -4.64 -27.17
CA ALA A 185 -19.16 -5.67 -26.18
C ALA A 185 -19.43 -7.04 -26.81
N LYS A 186 -20.06 -7.09 -27.99
CA LYS A 186 -20.25 -8.34 -28.77
C LYS A 186 -18.92 -9.01 -29.14
N LYS A 187 -17.83 -8.25 -29.21
CA LYS A 187 -16.47 -8.73 -29.49
C LYS A 187 -15.60 -8.85 -28.23
N SER A 188 -16.19 -8.66 -27.05
CA SER A 188 -15.53 -8.71 -25.76
C SER A 188 -16.10 -9.84 -24.90
N ARG A 189 -15.67 -9.90 -23.64
CA ARG A 189 -16.15 -10.89 -22.68
C ARG A 189 -16.96 -10.18 -21.61
N ILE A 190 -18.27 -10.44 -21.60
CA ILE A 190 -19.18 -9.92 -20.58
C ILE A 190 -18.93 -10.64 -19.25
N VAL A 191 -18.99 -9.89 -18.17
CA VAL A 191 -18.96 -10.36 -16.78
C VAL A 191 -20.14 -9.80 -16.01
N LYS A 192 -20.61 -10.56 -15.04
CA LYS A 192 -21.71 -10.17 -14.13
C LYS A 192 -21.21 -10.04 -12.70
N LYS A 193 -22.03 -9.39 -11.87
CA LYS A 193 -21.77 -9.30 -10.43
C LYS A 193 -21.61 -10.70 -9.83
N GLY A 194 -20.56 -10.88 -9.05
CA GLY A 194 -20.20 -12.15 -8.43
C GLY A 194 -19.30 -13.02 -9.30
N ASP A 195 -18.99 -12.66 -10.55
CA ASP A 195 -17.92 -13.35 -11.28
C ASP A 195 -16.54 -13.04 -10.65
N LEU A 196 -15.58 -13.94 -10.85
CA LEU A 196 -14.19 -13.73 -10.43
C LEU A 196 -13.33 -13.45 -11.65
N ILE A 197 -12.39 -12.51 -11.52
CA ILE A 197 -11.38 -12.25 -12.54
C ILE A 197 -9.97 -12.37 -11.96
N LEU A 198 -9.07 -12.97 -12.74
CA LEU A 198 -7.65 -13.14 -12.41
C LEU A 198 -6.81 -12.29 -13.37
N SER A 199 -5.88 -11.50 -12.84
CA SER A 199 -4.94 -10.75 -13.65
C SER A 199 -3.88 -11.67 -14.24
N ASN A 200 -3.65 -11.59 -15.56
CA ASN A 200 -2.73 -12.49 -16.23
C ASN A 200 -1.27 -11.99 -16.27
N SER A 201 -0.98 -10.75 -15.88
CA SER A 201 0.32 -10.11 -16.11
C SER A 201 0.76 -9.19 -14.96
N MET A 202 0.42 -7.89 -14.98
CA MET A 202 0.99 -6.89 -14.07
C MET A 202 0.76 -7.21 -12.58
N SER A 203 -0.46 -7.55 -12.22
CA SER A 203 -0.84 -8.08 -10.90
C SER A 203 -0.99 -9.60 -10.94
N PHE A 204 0.03 -10.27 -11.48
CA PHE A 204 0.05 -11.68 -11.85
C PHE A 204 -0.72 -12.59 -10.87
N GLY A 205 -1.71 -13.32 -11.38
CA GLY A 205 -2.47 -14.33 -10.63
C GLY A 205 -3.40 -13.78 -9.56
N ARG A 206 -3.50 -12.46 -9.40
CA ARG A 206 -4.34 -11.85 -8.36
C ARG A 206 -5.83 -11.93 -8.72
N PRO A 207 -6.68 -12.51 -7.85
CA PRO A 207 -8.13 -12.56 -8.04
C PRO A 207 -8.82 -11.27 -7.57
N TYR A 208 -9.95 -10.95 -8.19
CA TYR A 208 -10.89 -9.91 -7.76
C TYR A 208 -12.33 -10.36 -8.01
N ILE A 209 -13.25 -9.94 -7.13
CA ILE A 209 -14.68 -10.16 -7.30
C ILE A 209 -15.28 -9.00 -8.09
N VAL A 210 -15.97 -9.31 -9.18
CA VAL A 210 -16.67 -8.33 -10.00
C VAL A 210 -17.93 -7.86 -9.26
N ASN A 211 -18.06 -6.55 -9.00
CA ASN A 211 -19.23 -5.98 -8.30
C ASN A 211 -20.11 -5.11 -9.22
N GLN A 212 -19.90 -5.21 -10.54
CA GLN A 212 -20.61 -4.47 -11.58
C GLN A 212 -20.75 -5.32 -12.84
N GLU A 213 -21.73 -5.02 -13.69
CA GLU A 213 -21.74 -5.58 -15.05
C GLU A 213 -20.77 -4.82 -15.96
N GLY A 214 -20.20 -5.53 -16.94
CA GLY A 214 -19.27 -4.94 -17.89
C GLY A 214 -18.59 -5.96 -18.78
N CYS A 215 -17.58 -5.50 -19.51
CA CYS A 215 -16.72 -6.29 -20.36
C CYS A 215 -15.27 -6.25 -19.84
N ILE A 216 -14.54 -7.36 -19.90
CA ILE A 216 -13.16 -7.43 -19.41
C ILE A 216 -12.13 -7.39 -20.55
N HIS A 217 -11.07 -6.61 -20.35
CA HIS A 217 -9.87 -6.57 -21.21
C HIS A 217 -9.20 -7.96 -21.32
N ASP A 218 -8.47 -8.21 -22.41
CA ASP A 218 -7.71 -9.46 -22.67
C ASP A 218 -6.53 -9.74 -21.70
N GLY A 219 -6.35 -8.85 -20.71
CA GLY A 219 -5.44 -9.00 -19.57
C GLY A 219 -6.07 -9.77 -18.40
N TRP A 220 -7.37 -10.02 -18.45
CA TRP A 220 -8.09 -10.77 -17.43
C TRP A 220 -8.36 -12.20 -17.87
N ILE A 221 -8.48 -13.10 -16.89
CA ILE A 221 -9.09 -14.41 -17.02
C ILE A 221 -10.38 -14.38 -16.20
N LEU A 222 -11.50 -14.74 -16.80
CA LEU A 222 -12.79 -14.91 -16.13
C LEU A 222 -12.89 -16.31 -15.54
N ILE A 223 -13.39 -16.40 -14.32
CA ILE A 223 -13.91 -17.60 -13.66
C ILE A 223 -15.38 -17.36 -13.34
N SER A 224 -16.28 -18.11 -13.98
CA SER A 224 -17.74 -18.04 -13.79
C SER A 224 -18.32 -19.43 -13.52
N ASP A 225 -19.63 -19.50 -13.24
CA ASP A 225 -20.41 -20.73 -13.15
C ASP A 225 -19.89 -21.75 -12.13
N TYR A 226 -19.34 -21.22 -11.03
CA TYR A 226 -18.81 -21.99 -9.91
C TYR A 226 -19.75 -22.03 -8.70
N GLN A 227 -20.81 -21.21 -8.72
CA GLN A 227 -21.64 -20.90 -7.55
C GLN A 227 -22.44 -22.11 -7.03
N THR A 228 -22.61 -23.15 -7.85
CA THR A 228 -23.17 -24.44 -7.40
C THR A 228 -22.28 -25.13 -6.37
N ASN A 229 -20.95 -24.96 -6.50
CA ASN A 229 -19.95 -25.68 -5.71
C ASN A 229 -19.25 -24.79 -4.68
N TYR A 230 -19.14 -23.48 -4.96
CA TYR A 230 -18.38 -22.55 -4.14
C TYR A 230 -19.13 -21.25 -3.85
N SER A 231 -19.01 -20.76 -2.62
CA SER A 231 -19.30 -19.35 -2.35
C SER A 231 -18.20 -18.48 -2.97
N THR A 232 -18.58 -17.31 -3.49
CA THR A 232 -17.66 -16.36 -4.15
C THR A 232 -16.49 -15.97 -3.27
N ASP A 233 -16.74 -15.61 -2.01
CA ASP A 233 -15.70 -15.21 -1.07
C ASP A 233 -14.75 -16.35 -0.72
N PHE A 234 -15.26 -17.58 -0.57
CA PHE A 234 -14.42 -18.72 -0.28
C PHE A 234 -13.49 -19.02 -1.46
N LEU A 235 -14.02 -18.99 -2.70
CA LEU A 235 -13.21 -19.19 -3.89
C LEU A 235 -12.18 -18.06 -4.06
N TYR A 236 -12.54 -16.81 -3.76
CA TYR A 236 -11.59 -15.69 -3.69
C TYR A 236 -10.42 -15.99 -2.72
N TYR A 237 -10.71 -16.45 -1.50
CA TYR A 237 -9.69 -16.78 -0.51
C TYR A 237 -8.82 -17.98 -0.91
N LEU A 238 -9.41 -18.99 -1.56
CA LEU A 238 -8.66 -20.11 -2.14
C LEU A 238 -7.68 -19.63 -3.20
N LEU A 239 -8.14 -18.81 -4.14
CA LEU A 239 -7.29 -18.23 -5.19
C LEU A 239 -6.18 -17.35 -4.60
N MET A 240 -6.43 -16.67 -3.48
CA MET A 240 -5.45 -15.88 -2.74
C MET A 240 -4.44 -16.70 -1.92
N SER A 241 -4.71 -17.97 -1.65
CA SER A 241 -3.86 -18.82 -0.80
C SER A 241 -2.45 -18.96 -1.36
N ASN A 242 -1.45 -19.12 -0.49
CA ASN A 242 -0.07 -19.27 -0.95
C ASN A 242 0.10 -20.52 -1.81
N LYS A 243 -0.66 -21.59 -1.55
CA LYS A 243 -0.66 -22.82 -2.36
C LYS A 243 -1.04 -22.53 -3.82
N VAL A 244 -2.16 -21.85 -4.04
CA VAL A 244 -2.65 -21.56 -5.40
C VAL A 244 -1.77 -20.53 -6.09
N GLN A 245 -1.38 -19.47 -5.39
CA GLN A 245 -0.49 -18.44 -5.92
C GLN A 245 0.90 -19.00 -6.30
N LYS A 246 1.44 -19.92 -5.50
CA LYS A 246 2.70 -20.61 -5.81
C LYS A 246 2.53 -21.53 -7.02
N TYR A 247 1.44 -22.32 -7.07
CA TYR A 247 1.15 -23.16 -8.22
C TYR A 247 1.11 -22.37 -9.53
N MET A 248 0.41 -21.22 -9.56
CA MET A 248 0.37 -20.36 -10.75
C MET A 248 1.77 -19.89 -11.16
N ARG A 249 2.60 -19.43 -10.22
CA ARG A 249 3.97 -18.96 -10.49
C ARG A 249 4.88 -20.07 -11.01
N ASP A 250 4.82 -21.25 -10.40
CA ASP A 250 5.70 -22.38 -10.74
C ASP A 250 5.39 -22.99 -12.11
N ASN A 251 4.16 -22.83 -12.61
CA ASN A 251 3.70 -23.43 -13.86
C ASN A 251 3.71 -22.46 -15.06
N VAL A 252 4.18 -21.22 -14.89
CA VAL A 252 4.35 -20.29 -16.03
C VAL A 252 5.69 -20.53 -16.70
N VAL A 253 5.70 -20.48 -18.03
CA VAL A 253 6.94 -20.55 -18.81
C VAL A 253 7.87 -19.40 -18.41
N SER A 254 9.09 -19.75 -18.02
CA SER A 254 10.15 -18.79 -17.68
C SER A 254 10.56 -17.98 -18.93
N GLY A 255 10.15 -16.71 -18.98
CA GLY A 255 10.52 -15.73 -20.00
C GLY A 255 10.34 -14.30 -19.47
N THR A 256 10.77 -13.28 -20.22
CA THR A 256 10.77 -11.87 -19.78
C THR A 256 9.37 -11.31 -19.45
N VAL A 257 8.31 -11.89 -20.04
CA VAL A 257 6.91 -11.57 -19.72
C VAL A 257 6.18 -12.84 -19.30
N GLN A 258 5.81 -12.91 -18.02
CA GLN A 258 4.98 -13.99 -17.48
C GLN A 258 3.51 -13.67 -17.74
N ASN A 259 2.87 -14.45 -18.62
CA ASN A 259 1.42 -14.38 -18.85
C ASN A 259 0.76 -15.66 -18.33
N LEU A 260 -0.18 -15.52 -17.40
CA LEU A 260 -0.97 -16.65 -16.90
C LEU A 260 -1.89 -17.15 -18.02
N ASN A 261 -1.79 -18.44 -18.35
CA ASN A 261 -2.67 -19.09 -19.33
C ASN A 261 -3.86 -19.76 -18.60
N ILE A 262 -5.03 -19.79 -19.25
CA ILE A 262 -6.25 -20.43 -18.76
C ILE A 262 -6.05 -21.90 -18.42
N ASP A 263 -5.18 -22.62 -19.12
CA ASP A 263 -4.95 -24.05 -18.86
C ASP A 263 -4.27 -24.31 -17.52
N ILE A 264 -3.40 -23.38 -17.09
CA ILE A 264 -2.81 -23.41 -15.74
C ILE A 264 -3.93 -23.22 -14.72
N VAL A 265 -4.80 -22.23 -14.92
CA VAL A 265 -5.91 -21.93 -14.00
C VAL A 265 -6.90 -23.10 -13.92
N LYS A 266 -7.25 -23.72 -15.05
CA LYS A 266 -8.15 -24.89 -15.10
C LYS A 266 -7.61 -26.09 -14.31
N ASN A 267 -6.29 -26.27 -14.28
CA ASN A 267 -5.65 -27.40 -13.61
C ASN A 267 -5.32 -27.16 -12.14
N ILE A 268 -5.65 -26.00 -11.57
CA ILE A 268 -5.49 -25.75 -10.13
C ILE A 268 -6.36 -26.73 -9.35
N GLU A 269 -5.73 -27.47 -8.44
CA GLU A 269 -6.40 -28.37 -7.51
C GLU A 269 -6.84 -27.63 -6.24
N ILE A 270 -8.14 -27.60 -6.00
CA ILE A 270 -8.77 -26.90 -4.86
C ILE A 270 -9.68 -27.84 -4.06
N PRO A 271 -9.77 -27.64 -2.73
CA PRO A 271 -10.66 -28.41 -1.88
C PRO A 271 -12.12 -28.00 -2.08
N LEU A 272 -13.02 -28.98 -2.09
CA LEU A 272 -14.47 -28.80 -2.22
C LEU A 272 -15.19 -29.20 -0.92
N PRO A 273 -15.08 -28.40 0.17
CA PRO A 273 -15.82 -28.68 1.39
C PRO A 273 -17.30 -28.28 1.22
N PRO A 274 -18.22 -28.80 2.07
CA PRO A 274 -19.62 -28.37 2.05
C PRO A 274 -19.78 -26.86 2.18
N LEU A 275 -20.78 -26.28 1.51
CA LEU A 275 -21.03 -24.82 1.50
C LEU A 275 -21.12 -24.20 2.90
N GLU A 276 -21.66 -24.92 3.89
CA GLU A 276 -21.72 -24.46 5.29
C GLU A 276 -20.33 -24.30 5.93
N VAL A 277 -19.38 -25.18 5.60
CA VAL A 277 -17.99 -25.06 6.05
C VAL A 277 -17.32 -23.88 5.36
N GLN A 278 -17.58 -23.68 4.06
CA GLN A 278 -17.07 -22.53 3.31
C GLN A 278 -17.50 -21.20 3.94
N LYS A 279 -18.80 -21.06 4.28
CA LYS A 279 -19.35 -19.87 4.95
C LYS A 279 -18.66 -19.58 6.27
N ARG A 280 -18.50 -20.59 7.14
CA ARG A 280 -17.82 -20.43 8.44
C ARG A 280 -16.37 -19.98 8.30
N ILE A 281 -15.65 -20.49 7.30
CA ILE A 281 -14.28 -20.06 7.01
C ILE A 281 -14.28 -18.60 6.53
N VAL A 282 -15.18 -18.24 5.61
CA VAL A 282 -15.31 -16.87 5.10
C VAL A 282 -15.61 -15.89 6.25
N GLU A 283 -16.53 -16.20 7.16
CA GLU A 283 -16.83 -15.35 8.31
C GLU A 283 -15.59 -15.04 9.15
N VAL A 284 -14.75 -16.05 9.41
CA VAL A 284 -13.49 -15.86 10.14
C VAL A 284 -12.53 -14.98 9.34
N LEU A 285 -12.34 -15.27 8.06
CA LEU A 285 -11.39 -14.55 7.21
C LEU A 285 -11.80 -13.09 6.95
N ASP A 286 -13.09 -12.82 6.71
CA ASP A 286 -13.61 -11.47 6.52
C ASP A 286 -13.46 -10.63 7.80
N ASN A 287 -13.64 -11.24 8.99
CA ASN A 287 -13.41 -10.56 10.26
C ASN A 287 -11.95 -10.15 10.45
N PHE A 288 -11.00 -11.00 10.06
CA PHE A 288 -9.57 -10.64 10.07
C PHE A 288 -9.24 -9.57 9.02
N GLU A 289 -9.78 -9.70 7.80
CA GLU A 289 -9.55 -8.75 6.71
C GLU A 289 -10.00 -7.33 7.11
N LYS A 290 -11.17 -7.20 7.74
CA LYS A 290 -11.67 -5.92 8.27
C LYS A 290 -10.68 -5.29 9.25
N ILE A 291 -10.08 -6.05 10.15
CA ILE A 291 -9.12 -5.51 11.13
C ILE A 291 -7.84 -5.02 10.44
N CYS A 292 -7.36 -5.72 9.40
CA CYS A 292 -6.12 -5.40 8.72
C CYS A 292 -6.24 -4.29 7.68
N ASN A 293 -7.40 -4.15 7.03
CA ASN A 293 -7.54 -3.31 5.83
C ASN A 293 -8.62 -2.21 5.95
N ASP A 294 -9.40 -2.14 7.04
CA ASP A 294 -10.34 -1.04 7.22
C ASP A 294 -9.58 0.28 7.48
N LEU A 295 -9.63 1.17 6.48
CA LEU A 295 -9.02 2.50 6.49
C LEU A 295 -9.75 3.51 7.40
N ASN A 296 -10.91 3.15 7.97
CA ASN A 296 -11.68 4.02 8.85
C ASN A 296 -11.59 3.61 10.33
N ILE A 297 -11.31 2.34 10.63
CA ILE A 297 -11.35 1.80 12.00
C ILE A 297 -10.12 0.90 12.32
N GLY A 298 -9.36 0.46 11.32
CA GLY A 298 -8.23 -0.47 11.48
C GLY A 298 -6.86 0.19 11.66
N LEU A 299 -5.82 -0.65 11.72
CA LEU A 299 -4.42 -0.21 11.87
C LEU A 299 -3.96 0.82 10.82
N PRO A 300 -4.33 0.70 9.52
CA PRO A 300 -3.98 1.72 8.53
C PRO A 300 -4.56 3.11 8.84
N ALA A 301 -5.79 3.18 9.36
CA ALA A 301 -6.44 4.43 9.77
C ALA A 301 -5.66 5.10 10.91
N GLU A 302 -5.23 4.31 11.90
CA GLU A 302 -4.41 4.81 12.99
C GLU A 302 -3.04 5.28 12.48
N ILE A 303 -2.38 4.52 11.60
CA ILE A 303 -1.11 4.93 10.98
C ILE A 303 -1.27 6.27 10.25
N GLU A 304 -2.30 6.41 9.41
CA GLU A 304 -2.57 7.65 8.67
C GLU A 304 -2.86 8.83 9.62
N ALA A 305 -3.68 8.61 10.66
CA ALA A 305 -3.99 9.62 11.66
C ALA A 305 -2.72 10.07 12.41
N ARG A 306 -1.84 9.12 12.79
CA ARG A 306 -0.56 9.41 13.45
C ARG A 306 0.41 10.13 12.53
N GLN A 307 0.46 9.76 11.25
CA GLN A 307 1.28 10.46 10.26
C GLN A 307 0.81 11.92 10.08
N LYS A 308 -0.50 12.15 9.93
CA LYS A 308 -1.07 13.51 9.87
C LYS A 308 -0.78 14.30 11.14
N GLN A 309 -0.93 13.68 12.30
CA GLN A 309 -0.62 14.29 13.60
C GLN A 309 0.87 14.64 13.72
N TYR A 310 1.76 13.73 13.33
CA TYR A 310 3.20 13.96 13.27
C TYR A 310 3.53 15.13 12.35
N GLU A 311 2.99 15.17 11.13
CA GLU A 311 3.22 16.28 10.20
C GLU A 311 2.74 17.62 10.77
N PHE A 312 1.56 17.64 11.39
CA PHE A 312 1.00 18.82 12.04
C PHE A 312 1.91 19.33 13.16
N TYR A 313 2.29 18.47 14.12
CA TYR A 313 3.18 18.87 15.22
C TYR A 313 4.59 19.22 14.75
N ARG A 314 5.15 18.46 13.81
CA ARG A 314 6.46 18.76 13.20
C ARG A 314 6.45 20.15 12.58
N ASN A 315 5.41 20.48 11.82
CA ASN A 315 5.31 21.81 11.23
C ASN A 315 5.17 22.88 12.31
N ILE A 316 4.27 22.71 13.28
CA ILE A 316 4.07 23.68 14.39
C ILE A 316 5.35 23.94 15.19
N LEU A 317 6.04 22.87 15.59
CA LEU A 317 7.21 22.97 16.47
C LEU A 317 8.43 23.55 15.75
N LEU A 318 8.45 23.53 14.41
CA LEU A 318 9.61 23.89 13.61
C LEU A 318 9.41 25.14 12.74
N THR A 319 8.20 25.71 12.62
CA THR A 319 7.96 26.91 11.80
C THR A 319 8.12 28.23 12.55
N PHE A 320 8.07 28.23 13.89
CA PHE A 320 8.32 29.38 14.79
C PHE A 320 7.63 30.72 14.41
N ASN A 321 6.55 30.70 13.61
CA ASN A 321 5.87 31.91 13.11
C ASN A 321 4.35 31.90 13.42
N ASN A 322 3.91 32.97 14.08
CA ASN A 322 2.54 33.48 14.34
C ASN A 322 1.71 33.00 15.55
N GLU A 323 1.08 34.02 16.16
CA GLU A 323 0.23 34.06 17.37
C GLU A 323 -1.00 33.12 17.34
N GLU A 324 -1.42 32.64 16.17
CA GLU A 324 -2.48 31.63 16.02
C GLU A 324 -2.04 30.21 16.45
N ILE A 325 -0.73 29.93 16.43
CA ILE A 325 -0.15 28.61 16.73
C ILE A 325 -0.21 28.28 18.24
N TYR A 326 -0.15 29.29 19.11
CA TYR A 326 -0.16 29.10 20.57
C TYR A 326 -1.56 28.69 21.09
N ALA A 327 -2.63 29.08 20.38
CA ALA A 327 -4.00 28.68 20.70
C ALA A 327 -4.32 27.24 20.24
N LEU A 328 -3.85 26.85 19.04
CA LEU A 328 -4.09 25.52 18.46
C LEU A 328 -3.22 24.42 19.09
N SER A 329 -1.97 24.72 19.45
CA SER A 329 -1.07 23.77 20.14
C SER A 329 -1.57 23.36 21.53
N LYS A 330 -2.20 24.28 22.28
CA LYS A 330 -2.78 23.98 23.61
C LYS A 330 -3.99 23.04 23.55
N GLN A 331 -4.81 23.13 22.51
CA GLN A 331 -5.93 22.20 22.27
C GLN A 331 -5.45 20.83 21.81
N ALA A 332 -4.48 20.80 20.89
CA ALA A 332 -3.93 19.55 20.35
C ALA A 332 -3.17 18.75 21.43
N SER A 333 -2.30 19.38 22.22
CA SER A 333 -1.57 18.69 23.30
C SER A 333 -2.50 18.11 24.38
N LYS A 334 -3.63 18.78 24.67
CA LYS A 334 -4.68 18.22 25.54
C LYS A 334 -5.34 16.96 24.94
N GLN A 335 -5.53 16.90 23.62
CA GLN A 335 -6.10 15.73 22.95
C GLN A 335 -5.10 14.56 22.83
N ALA A 336 -3.83 14.85 22.50
CA ALA A 336 -2.77 13.85 22.44
C ALA A 336 -2.52 13.17 23.80
N SER A 337 -2.46 13.95 24.88
CA SER A 337 -2.31 13.40 26.24
C SER A 337 -3.53 12.57 26.69
N LYS A 338 -4.74 12.93 26.24
CA LYS A 338 -5.98 12.20 26.54
C LYS A 338 -6.13 10.89 25.74
N GLN A 339 -5.54 10.83 24.56
CA GLN A 339 -5.49 9.62 23.74
C GLN A 339 -4.37 8.66 24.17
N ALA A 340 -3.19 9.19 24.51
CA ALA A 340 -2.09 8.38 25.06
C ALA A 340 -2.48 7.73 26.39
N SER A 341 -3.18 8.45 27.27
CA SER A 341 -3.69 7.89 28.55
C SER A 341 -4.79 6.84 28.37
N LYS A 342 -5.63 6.95 27.33
CA LYS A 342 -6.61 5.91 26.98
C LYS A 342 -5.97 4.63 26.42
N GLN A 343 -4.83 4.73 25.76
CA GLN A 343 -4.09 3.59 25.21
C GLN A 343 -3.14 2.93 26.22
N ALA A 344 -2.62 3.68 27.19
CA ALA A 344 -1.79 3.16 28.28
C ALA A 344 -2.60 2.49 29.42
N SER A 345 -3.93 2.56 29.37
CA SER A 345 -4.79 1.80 30.29
C SER A 345 -4.81 0.35 29.82
N PRO A 346 -4.35 -0.63 30.62
CA PRO A 346 -4.46 -2.03 30.23
C PRO A 346 -5.94 -2.33 30.01
N LYS A 347 -6.30 -2.81 28.82
CA LYS A 347 -7.63 -3.37 28.60
C LYS A 347 -7.73 -4.62 29.45
N SER A 348 -8.21 -4.46 30.68
CA SER A 348 -8.76 -5.56 31.47
C SER A 348 -10.03 -6.04 30.76
N ASN A 349 -9.93 -7.15 30.06
CA ASN A 349 -10.93 -8.22 29.98
C ASN A 349 -10.39 -9.37 29.14
#